data_AF-A0A976JKZ5-F1
#
_entry.id   AF-A0A976JKZ5-F1
#
_cell.length_a   1.000
_cell.length_b   1.000
_cell.length_c   1.000
_cell.angle_alpha   90.00
_cell.angle_beta   90.00
_cell.angle_gamma   90.00
#
_symmetry.space_group_name_H-M   'P 1'
#
loop_
_entity.id
_entity.type
_entity.pdbx_description
1 polymer ?
#
loop_
_entity_poly.entity_id
_entity_poly.type
_entity_poly.pdbx_seq_one_letter_code
_entity_poly.pdbx_strand_id
1 'polypeptide(L)'
;MNPYFSIKKKLILSSILTVFWVNIHGSALIAPVLFYVLNSSKIEGKLLLWSLLPAGLLLLNPFGWEIFSFAFDSFLVSRERMVNEWEAVASKSFPLQAFVFFTSIGMIFNRYSIGGRKPPLWVFFLLMLGVTGIRQTVWVSYALAFWFKSSGPENRKFALGNPVVLLTLNFLAIYTLFPSGQKYLGENTLLTLNPKSPQILVDKIIETKNSGPIFNDLEYGSYFVLKLQNKIFLDSRMTIYADEAYSEYQKVVEAKEGWEEVLEKYQIQFVALPLNRNRIRASLAASSKWEIFFADKDYFLARRM
;
A
#
# COMPACT_ATOMS: atom_id res chain seq x y z
N MET A 1 10.40 6.88 -40.78
CA MET A 1 10.00 7.98 -39.88
C MET A 1 11.19 8.30 -38.97
N ASN A 2 11.65 9.55 -38.89
CA ASN A 2 12.86 9.89 -38.12
C ASN A 2 12.67 9.59 -36.61
N PRO A 3 13.46 8.69 -36.00
CA PRO A 3 13.30 8.31 -34.59
C PRO A 3 13.40 9.50 -33.62
N TYR A 4 14.17 10.54 -33.97
CA TYR A 4 14.26 11.78 -33.19
C TYR A 4 12.95 12.57 -33.13
N PHE A 5 12.15 12.56 -34.21
CA PHE A 5 10.86 13.25 -34.26
C PHE A 5 9.82 12.55 -33.37
N SER A 6 9.89 11.23 -33.26
CA SER A 6 9.04 10.42 -32.38
C SER A 6 9.33 10.68 -30.90
N ILE A 7 10.60 10.84 -30.53
CA ILE A 7 10.99 11.04 -29.12
C ILE A 7 10.59 12.44 -28.61
N LYS A 8 10.73 13.48 -29.44
CA LYS A 8 10.27 14.84 -29.07
C LYS A 8 8.77 14.87 -28.74
N LYS A 9 7.93 14.22 -29.54
CA LYS A 9 6.48 14.12 -29.27
C LYS A 9 6.21 13.39 -27.95
N LYS A 10 6.92 12.31 -27.66
CA LYS A 10 6.81 11.57 -26.40
C LYS A 10 7.26 12.40 -25.20
N LEU A 11 8.30 13.20 -25.35
CA LEU A 11 8.76 14.11 -24.29
C LEU A 11 7.72 15.18 -23.98
N ILE A 12 7.14 15.81 -25.01
CA ILE A 12 6.07 16.81 -24.84
C ILE A 12 4.88 16.18 -24.13
N LEU A 13 4.42 15.02 -24.60
CA LEU A 13 3.30 14.31 -23.97
C LEU A 13 3.61 13.93 -22.52
N SER A 14 4.81 13.39 -22.26
CA SER A 14 5.25 13.05 -20.90
C SER A 14 5.32 14.28 -19.99
N SER A 15 5.74 15.42 -20.53
CA SER A 15 5.83 16.68 -19.79
C SER A 15 4.45 17.19 -19.39
N ILE A 16 3.51 17.23 -20.34
CA ILE A 16 2.11 17.60 -20.10
C ILE A 16 1.48 16.66 -19.06
N LEU A 17 1.69 15.35 -19.22
CA LEU A 17 1.21 14.35 -18.28
C LEU A 17 1.80 14.57 -16.89
N THR A 18 3.09 14.90 -16.78
CA THR A 18 3.77 15.11 -15.49
C THR A 18 3.17 16.31 -14.74
N VAL A 19 2.93 17.43 -15.44
CA VAL A 19 2.30 18.62 -14.84
C VAL A 19 0.90 18.31 -14.34
N PHE A 20 0.08 17.62 -15.14
CA PHE A 20 -1.26 17.24 -14.69
C PHE A 20 -1.22 16.23 -13.53
N TRP A 21 -0.36 15.23 -13.63
CA TRP A 21 -0.26 14.14 -12.68
C TRP A 21 0.24 14.61 -11.30
N VAL A 22 1.23 15.51 -11.24
CA VAL A 22 1.76 15.99 -9.95
C VAL A 22 0.72 16.79 -9.14
N ASN A 23 -0.30 17.32 -9.81
CA ASN A 23 -1.41 18.02 -9.18
C ASN A 23 -2.57 17.09 -8.77
N ILE A 24 -2.51 15.80 -9.12
CA ILE A 24 -3.59 14.84 -8.86
C ILE A 24 -3.14 13.71 -7.95
N HIS A 25 -1.89 13.26 -8.08
CA HIS A 25 -1.41 12.10 -7.36
C HIS A 25 0.10 12.18 -7.12
N GLY A 26 0.53 11.89 -5.89
CA GLY A 26 1.95 11.86 -5.52
C GLY A 26 2.80 10.80 -6.22
N SER A 27 2.21 9.92 -7.02
CA SER A 27 2.96 8.96 -7.83
C SER A 27 3.62 9.64 -9.04
N ALA A 28 3.27 10.89 -9.36
CA ALA A 28 3.93 11.67 -10.39
C ALA A 28 5.46 11.76 -10.23
N LEU A 29 5.96 11.59 -9.00
CA LEU A 29 7.39 11.48 -8.68
C LEU A 29 8.13 10.43 -9.53
N ILE A 30 7.43 9.40 -10.02
CA ILE A 30 8.02 8.35 -10.87
C ILE A 30 8.07 8.73 -12.36
N ALA A 31 7.42 9.82 -12.78
CA ALA A 31 7.31 10.21 -14.18
C ALA A 31 8.68 10.35 -14.88
N PRO A 32 9.73 10.95 -14.27
CA PRO A 32 11.06 11.02 -14.88
C PRO A 32 11.66 9.63 -15.08
N VAL A 33 11.49 8.75 -14.09
CA VAL A 33 11.97 7.36 -14.12
C VAL A 33 11.26 6.58 -15.22
N LEU A 34 9.93 6.67 -15.32
CA LEU A 34 9.15 6.02 -16.37
C LEU A 34 9.54 6.52 -17.76
N PHE A 35 9.71 7.85 -17.92
CA PHE A 35 10.12 8.43 -19.19
C PHE A 35 11.49 7.91 -19.63
N TYR A 36 12.46 7.90 -18.70
CA TYR A 36 13.79 7.35 -18.94
C TYR A 36 13.72 5.86 -19.30
N VAL A 37 13.03 5.05 -18.48
CA VAL A 37 12.86 3.61 -18.69
C VAL A 37 12.30 3.29 -20.08
N LEU A 38 11.21 3.96 -20.47
CA LEU A 38 10.50 3.70 -21.73
C LEU A 38 11.30 4.08 -22.98
N ASN A 39 12.30 4.94 -22.83
CA ASN A 39 13.07 5.47 -23.96
C ASN A 39 14.59 5.17 -23.85
N SER A 40 15.03 4.48 -22.79
CA SER A 40 16.44 4.21 -22.45
C SER A 40 17.27 3.59 -23.59
N SER A 41 16.66 2.78 -24.46
CA SER A 41 17.34 2.19 -25.63
C SER A 41 17.50 3.13 -26.83
N LYS A 42 16.96 4.34 -26.75
CA LYS A 42 16.90 5.33 -27.84
C LYS A 42 17.35 6.74 -27.43
N ILE A 43 17.81 6.91 -26.18
CA ILE A 43 18.27 8.18 -25.65
C ILE A 43 19.77 8.31 -25.91
N GLU A 44 20.15 9.30 -26.72
CA GLU A 44 21.56 9.68 -26.97
C GLU A 44 21.86 11.07 -26.38
N GLY A 45 22.98 11.21 -25.66
CA GLY A 45 23.57 12.48 -25.21
C GLY A 45 22.57 13.52 -24.69
N LYS A 46 22.29 14.56 -25.49
CA LYS A 46 21.40 15.69 -25.15
C LYS A 46 19.99 15.26 -24.73
N LEU A 47 19.49 14.10 -25.18
CA LEU A 47 18.19 13.53 -24.78
C LEU A 47 18.15 13.05 -23.32
N LEU A 48 19.30 12.76 -22.72
CA LEU A 48 19.41 12.42 -21.30
C LEU A 48 19.12 13.64 -20.42
N LEU A 49 19.58 14.83 -20.82
CA LEU A 49 19.23 16.10 -20.17
C LEU A 49 17.72 16.37 -20.28
N TRP A 50 17.12 16.07 -21.42
CA TRP A 50 15.66 16.22 -21.60
C TRP A 50 14.85 15.24 -20.73
N SER A 51 15.41 14.12 -20.30
CA SER A 51 14.75 13.23 -19.32
C SER A 51 14.66 13.84 -17.91
N LEU A 52 15.41 14.90 -17.64
CA LEU A 52 15.31 15.68 -16.40
C LEU A 52 14.20 16.74 -16.45
N LEU A 53 13.66 17.06 -17.64
CA LEU A 53 12.57 18.03 -17.78
C LEU A 53 11.33 17.62 -16.97
N PRO A 54 10.82 16.36 -17.06
CA PRO A 54 9.78 15.89 -16.15
C PRO A 54 10.11 16.09 -14.67
N ALA A 55 11.37 15.93 -14.26
CA ALA A 55 11.76 16.09 -12.86
C ALA A 55 11.60 17.54 -12.39
N GLY A 56 11.99 18.51 -13.21
CA GLY A 56 11.75 19.94 -12.92
C GLY A 56 10.27 20.30 -12.93
N LEU A 57 9.47 19.68 -13.80
CA LEU A 57 8.03 19.91 -13.90
C LEU A 57 7.25 19.40 -12.67
N LEU A 58 7.84 18.52 -11.85
CA LEU A 58 7.23 18.13 -10.58
C LEU A 58 7.03 19.33 -9.65
N LEU A 59 7.80 20.40 -9.80
CA LEU A 59 7.65 21.63 -9.00
C LEU A 59 6.44 22.46 -9.39
N LEU A 60 5.77 22.17 -10.51
CA LEU A 60 4.55 22.86 -10.95
C LEU A 60 3.31 22.30 -10.23
N ASN A 61 3.33 22.37 -8.90
CA ASN A 61 2.24 22.00 -8.01
C ASN A 61 2.10 23.08 -6.90
N PRO A 62 0.94 23.20 -6.22
CA PRO A 62 0.73 24.20 -5.16
C PRO A 62 1.75 24.18 -4.02
N PHE A 63 2.38 23.04 -3.76
CA PHE A 63 3.34 22.80 -2.68
C PHE A 63 4.81 22.91 -3.14
N GLY A 64 5.07 23.07 -4.45
CA GLY A 64 6.42 23.18 -4.99
C GLY A 64 7.33 22.01 -4.58
N TRP A 65 8.41 22.30 -3.86
CA TRP A 65 9.37 21.31 -3.37
C TRP A 65 8.92 20.59 -2.09
N GLU A 66 7.96 21.14 -1.34
CA GLU A 66 7.52 20.57 -0.05
C GLU A 66 6.83 19.21 -0.24
N ILE A 67 6.31 18.93 -1.44
CA ILE A 67 5.73 17.63 -1.80
C ILE A 67 6.71 16.46 -1.62
N PHE A 68 8.02 16.70 -1.82
CA PHE A 68 9.04 15.67 -1.67
C PHE A 68 9.28 15.36 -0.20
N SER A 69 9.40 16.40 0.64
CA SER A 69 9.52 16.25 2.09
C SER A 69 8.29 15.54 2.64
N PHE A 70 7.09 16.00 2.29
CA PHE A 70 5.84 15.36 2.70
C PHE A 70 5.76 13.88 2.30
N ALA A 71 6.15 13.53 1.06
CA ALA A 71 6.17 12.15 0.60
C ALA A 71 7.16 11.28 1.39
N PHE A 72 8.32 11.83 1.75
CA PHE A 72 9.35 11.14 2.52
C PHE A 72 8.96 11.01 3.99
N ASP A 73 8.45 12.06 4.61
CA ASP A 73 7.95 12.05 5.99
C ASP A 73 6.77 11.08 6.11
N SER A 74 5.85 11.11 5.15
CA SER A 74 4.74 10.15 5.09
C SER A 74 5.24 8.71 5.00
N PHE A 75 6.32 8.45 4.27
CA PHE A 75 6.96 7.13 4.22
C PHE A 75 7.53 6.73 5.59
N LEU A 76 8.29 7.61 6.24
CA LEU A 76 8.94 7.33 7.52
C LEU A 76 7.92 7.11 8.63
N VAL A 77 6.98 8.04 8.78
CA VAL A 77 5.90 7.98 9.78
C VAL A 77 5.07 6.73 9.60
N SER A 78 4.71 6.38 8.36
CA SER A 78 3.90 5.18 8.12
C SER A 78 4.64 3.89 8.48
N ARG A 79 5.97 3.85 8.31
CA ARG A 79 6.78 2.71 8.75
C ARG A 79 6.89 2.64 10.28
N GLU A 80 7.16 3.77 10.93
CA GLU A 80 7.27 3.86 12.39
C GLU A 80 5.96 3.46 13.08
N ARG A 81 4.83 3.93 12.53
CA ARG A 81 3.48 3.62 13.03
C ARG A 81 2.97 2.23 12.59
N MET A 82 3.84 1.41 11.99
CA MET A 82 3.56 0.05 11.54
C MET A 82 2.25 -0.07 10.76
N VAL A 83 2.01 0.87 9.85
CA VAL A 83 0.80 0.87 9.04
C VAL A 83 0.80 -0.37 8.15
N ASN A 84 -0.28 -1.16 8.22
CA ASN A 84 -0.38 -2.47 7.57
C ASN A 84 0.08 -2.49 6.10
N GLU A 85 -0.29 -1.48 5.30
CA GLU A 85 0.04 -1.44 3.86
C GLU A 85 1.54 -1.18 3.58
N TRP A 86 2.26 -0.63 4.56
CA TRP A 86 3.68 -0.26 4.50
C TRP A 86 4.61 -1.32 5.09
N GLU A 87 4.06 -2.29 5.80
CA GLU A 87 4.83 -3.43 6.26
C GLU A 87 5.42 -4.21 5.09
N ALA A 88 6.65 -4.69 5.27
CA ALA A 88 7.31 -5.51 4.28
C ALA A 88 6.48 -6.75 3.97
N VAL A 89 6.47 -7.17 2.71
CA VAL A 89 5.84 -8.44 2.30
C VAL A 89 6.41 -9.62 3.10
N ALA A 90 7.67 -9.46 3.54
CA ALA A 90 8.41 -10.30 4.48
C ALA A 90 7.65 -10.65 5.78
N SER A 91 6.86 -9.73 6.34
CA SER A 91 6.22 -9.93 7.66
C SER A 91 4.90 -10.68 7.60
N LYS A 92 4.20 -10.69 6.45
CA LYS A 92 2.81 -11.18 6.37
C LYS A 92 2.55 -12.36 5.44
N SER A 93 3.40 -12.65 4.43
CA SER A 93 3.14 -13.75 3.49
C SER A 93 4.38 -14.38 2.87
N PHE A 94 4.88 -15.45 3.50
CA PHE A 94 5.97 -16.29 2.98
C PHE A 94 5.78 -16.74 1.50
N PRO A 95 4.56 -17.10 1.03
CA PRO A 95 4.37 -17.49 -0.37
C PRO A 95 4.65 -16.38 -1.39
N LEU A 96 4.27 -15.13 -1.09
CA LEU A 96 4.52 -14.00 -1.99
C LEU A 96 6.01 -13.65 -2.00
N GLN A 97 6.70 -13.77 -0.86
CA GLN A 97 8.16 -13.62 -0.77
C GLN A 97 8.88 -14.66 -1.61
N ALA A 98 8.50 -15.93 -1.46
CA ALA A 98 9.06 -17.03 -2.25
C ALA A 98 8.82 -16.77 -3.74
N PHE A 99 7.61 -16.35 -4.13
CA PHE A 99 7.31 -16.00 -5.51
C PHE A 99 8.21 -14.88 -6.04
N VAL A 100 8.34 -13.75 -5.33
CA VAL A 100 9.19 -12.64 -5.79
C VAL A 100 10.67 -13.04 -5.82
N PHE A 101 11.14 -13.77 -4.82
CA PHE A 101 12.52 -14.26 -4.72
C PHE A 101 12.86 -15.24 -5.84
N PHE A 102 12.06 -16.29 -6.03
CA PHE A 102 12.28 -17.28 -7.10
C PHE A 102 12.09 -16.68 -8.49
N THR A 103 11.15 -15.74 -8.66
CA THR A 103 11.02 -14.97 -9.91
C THR A 103 12.28 -14.14 -10.17
N SER A 104 12.81 -13.46 -9.15
CA SER A 104 14.04 -12.67 -9.26
C SER A 104 15.26 -13.53 -9.56
N ILE A 105 15.37 -14.72 -8.95
CA ILE A 105 16.43 -15.69 -9.26
C ILE A 105 16.28 -16.22 -10.68
N GLY A 106 15.08 -16.66 -11.08
CA GLY A 106 14.81 -17.14 -12.43
C GLY A 106 15.13 -16.09 -13.49
N MET A 107 14.88 -14.82 -13.19
CA MET A 107 15.32 -13.68 -13.98
C MET A 107 16.85 -13.60 -14.06
N ILE A 108 17.56 -13.56 -12.93
CA ILE A 108 19.04 -13.53 -12.91
C ILE A 108 19.63 -14.68 -13.73
N PHE A 109 19.15 -15.92 -13.55
CA PHE A 109 19.60 -17.07 -14.32
C PHE A 109 19.31 -16.91 -15.82
N ASN A 110 18.11 -16.45 -16.19
CA ASN A 110 17.75 -16.20 -17.59
C ASN A 110 18.68 -15.17 -18.27
N ARG A 111 19.09 -14.10 -17.54
CA ARG A 111 20.08 -13.11 -18.01
C ARG A 111 21.44 -13.74 -18.38
N TYR A 112 21.83 -14.82 -17.71
CA TYR A 112 23.13 -15.46 -17.90
C TYR A 112 23.07 -16.73 -18.75
N SER A 113 21.91 -17.37 -18.90
CA SER A 113 21.75 -18.63 -19.64
C SER A 113 21.22 -18.48 -21.08
N ILE A 114 20.52 -17.38 -21.42
CA ILE A 114 19.99 -17.17 -22.78
C ILE A 114 20.82 -16.09 -23.46
N GLY A 115 21.37 -16.37 -24.65
CA GLY A 115 22.11 -15.41 -25.50
C GLY A 115 21.26 -14.25 -26.06
N GLY A 116 20.24 -13.82 -25.33
CA GLY A 116 19.34 -12.71 -25.67
C GLY A 116 19.77 -11.39 -25.06
N ARG A 117 19.00 -10.32 -25.34
CA ARG A 117 19.24 -8.99 -24.77
C ARG A 117 19.10 -9.05 -23.26
N LYS A 118 20.13 -8.56 -22.58
CA LYS A 118 20.19 -8.45 -21.13
C LYS A 118 19.18 -7.40 -20.64
N PRO A 119 18.26 -7.72 -19.72
CA PRO A 119 17.34 -6.74 -19.14
C PRO A 119 18.12 -5.61 -18.46
N PRO A 120 17.65 -4.37 -18.50
CA PRO A 120 18.38 -3.28 -17.88
C PRO A 120 18.38 -3.41 -16.34
N LEU A 121 19.45 -2.93 -15.68
CA LEU A 121 19.67 -3.11 -14.24
C LEU A 121 18.53 -2.55 -13.36
N TRP A 122 17.81 -1.53 -13.83
CA TRP A 122 16.69 -0.94 -13.10
C TRP A 122 15.49 -1.90 -12.95
N VAL A 123 15.39 -2.97 -13.75
CA VAL A 123 14.34 -3.99 -13.55
C VAL A 123 14.55 -4.69 -12.20
N PHE A 124 15.80 -4.91 -11.78
CA PHE A 124 16.11 -5.44 -10.46
C PHE A 124 15.74 -4.47 -9.34
N PHE A 125 15.92 -3.16 -9.56
CA PHE A 125 15.49 -2.14 -8.61
C PHE A 125 13.98 -2.17 -8.38
N LEU A 126 13.16 -2.34 -9.44
CA LEU A 126 11.71 -2.49 -9.30
C LEU A 126 11.31 -3.76 -8.52
N LEU A 127 12.02 -4.88 -8.72
CA LEU A 127 11.78 -6.10 -7.94
C LEU A 127 12.10 -5.90 -6.46
N MET A 128 13.23 -5.23 -6.16
CA MET A 128 13.62 -4.91 -4.79
C MET A 128 12.61 -3.97 -4.14
N LEU A 129 12.14 -2.94 -4.85
CA LEU A 129 11.06 -2.08 -4.37
C LEU A 129 9.80 -2.89 -4.06
N GLY A 130 9.47 -3.86 -4.91
CA GLY A 130 8.29 -4.71 -4.78
C GLY A 130 8.20 -5.52 -3.50
N VAL A 131 9.34 -5.81 -2.85
CA VAL A 131 9.36 -6.55 -1.57
C VAL A 131 9.35 -5.64 -0.33
N THR A 132 9.57 -4.34 -0.50
CA THR A 132 9.68 -3.39 0.63
C THR A 132 8.37 -3.10 1.35
N GLY A 133 7.21 -3.35 0.72
CA GLY A 133 5.89 -3.11 1.31
C GLY A 133 4.76 -3.80 0.55
N ILE A 134 3.66 -4.16 1.22
CA ILE A 134 2.50 -4.83 0.59
C ILE A 134 1.97 -4.02 -0.60
N ARG A 135 1.80 -2.71 -0.43
CA ARG A 135 1.35 -1.80 -1.50
C ARG A 135 2.34 -1.67 -2.66
N GLN A 136 3.61 -2.01 -2.44
CA GLN A 136 4.68 -1.90 -3.42
C GLN A 136 4.72 -3.12 -4.36
N THR A 137 3.94 -4.17 -4.10
CA THR A 137 3.90 -5.40 -4.92
C THR A 137 3.56 -5.14 -6.40
N VAL A 138 2.90 -4.03 -6.72
CA VAL A 138 2.67 -3.57 -8.11
C VAL A 138 3.97 -3.42 -8.91
N TRP A 139 5.09 -3.07 -8.25
CA TRP A 139 6.40 -2.94 -8.92
C TRP A 139 6.94 -4.27 -9.43
N VAL A 140 6.56 -5.40 -8.82
CA VAL A 140 6.91 -6.73 -9.32
C VAL A 140 6.24 -6.98 -10.67
N SER A 141 4.98 -6.59 -10.82
CA SER A 141 4.24 -6.71 -12.08
C SER A 141 4.87 -5.85 -13.18
N TYR A 142 5.29 -4.62 -12.86
CA TYR A 142 6.02 -3.77 -13.81
C TYR A 142 7.37 -4.38 -14.18
N ALA A 143 8.14 -4.86 -13.20
CA ALA A 143 9.43 -5.49 -13.44
C ALA A 143 9.30 -6.71 -14.37
N LEU A 144 8.29 -7.55 -14.14
CA LEU A 144 7.94 -8.70 -15.00
C LEU A 144 7.60 -8.26 -16.43
N ALA A 145 6.72 -7.28 -16.59
CA ALA A 145 6.32 -6.78 -17.91
C ALA A 145 7.52 -6.25 -18.71
N PHE A 146 8.39 -5.48 -18.05
CA PHE A 146 9.59 -4.95 -18.67
C PHE A 146 10.64 -6.02 -18.97
N TRP A 147 10.79 -7.00 -18.07
CA TRP A 147 11.63 -8.16 -18.30
C TRP A 147 11.22 -8.92 -19.56
N PHE A 148 9.94 -9.25 -19.71
CA PHE A 148 9.45 -9.97 -20.89
C PHE A 148 9.65 -9.17 -22.18
N LYS A 149 9.45 -7.85 -22.13
CA LYS A 149 9.72 -6.96 -23.26
C LYS A 149 11.21 -6.91 -23.63
N SER A 150 12.12 -6.94 -22.65
CA SER A 150 13.56 -6.84 -22.91
C SER A 150 14.23 -8.17 -23.27
N SER A 151 13.70 -9.29 -22.76
CA SER A 151 14.35 -10.60 -22.80
C SER A 151 13.83 -11.52 -23.93
N GLY A 152 12.97 -11.03 -24.81
CA GLY A 152 12.39 -11.81 -25.92
C GLY A 152 13.18 -11.71 -27.24
N PRO A 153 13.41 -12.82 -27.98
CA PRO A 153 13.74 -12.76 -29.41
C PRO A 153 12.53 -12.28 -30.21
N GLU A 154 12.73 -11.51 -31.29
CA GLU A 154 11.66 -10.90 -32.11
C GLU A 154 10.62 -11.90 -32.65
N ASN A 155 10.95 -13.20 -32.71
CA ASN A 155 10.06 -14.26 -33.15
C ASN A 155 10.10 -15.46 -32.18
N ARG A 156 9.06 -15.70 -31.39
CA ARG A 156 8.78 -17.04 -30.82
C ARG A 156 7.31 -17.41 -31.01
N LYS A 157 7.08 -18.58 -31.60
CA LYS A 157 5.82 -19.32 -31.47
C LYS A 157 5.73 -19.90 -30.04
N PHE A 158 4.54 -19.91 -29.47
CA PHE A 158 4.25 -20.41 -28.12
C PHE A 158 4.73 -21.87 -27.99
N ALA A 159 5.58 -22.17 -26.99
CA ALA A 159 6.07 -23.53 -26.71
C ALA A 159 6.07 -23.77 -25.19
N LEU A 160 5.85 -25.01 -24.73
CA LEU A 160 5.77 -25.39 -23.30
C LEU A 160 7.04 -25.07 -22.48
N GLY A 161 8.20 -24.89 -23.13
CA GLY A 161 9.44 -24.39 -22.51
C GLY A 161 9.56 -22.86 -22.47
N ASN A 162 8.49 -22.13 -22.79
CA ASN A 162 8.46 -20.67 -22.71
C ASN A 162 8.50 -20.26 -21.23
N PRO A 163 9.44 -19.38 -20.82
CA PRO A 163 9.53 -18.92 -19.44
C PRO A 163 8.23 -18.29 -18.94
N VAL A 164 7.38 -17.71 -19.80
CA VAL A 164 6.03 -17.25 -19.45
C VAL A 164 5.15 -18.43 -19.04
N VAL A 165 5.13 -19.50 -19.81
CA VAL A 165 4.32 -20.70 -19.52
C VAL A 165 4.83 -21.38 -18.26
N LEU A 166 6.15 -21.49 -18.08
CA LEU A 166 6.75 -22.08 -16.88
C LEU A 166 6.53 -21.22 -15.63
N LEU A 167 6.55 -19.88 -15.74
CA LEU A 167 6.21 -18.98 -14.64
C LEU A 167 4.73 -18.99 -14.31
N THR A 168 3.85 -19.04 -15.32
CA THR A 168 2.41 -19.21 -15.14
C THR A 168 2.10 -20.56 -14.50
N LEU A 169 2.76 -21.64 -14.93
CA LEU A 169 2.62 -22.97 -14.34
C LEU A 169 3.24 -23.05 -12.94
N ASN A 170 4.35 -22.37 -12.66
CA ASN A 170 4.90 -22.25 -11.31
C ASN A 170 3.99 -21.43 -10.41
N PHE A 171 3.41 -20.34 -10.92
CA PHE A 171 2.41 -19.55 -10.20
C PHE A 171 1.18 -20.38 -9.90
N LEU A 172 0.65 -21.14 -10.88
CA LEU A 172 -0.44 -22.08 -10.68
C LEU A 172 -0.06 -23.21 -9.70
N ALA A 173 1.16 -23.74 -9.76
CA ALA A 173 1.62 -24.81 -8.88
C ALA A 173 1.82 -24.32 -7.44
N ILE A 174 2.41 -23.15 -7.24
CA ILE A 174 2.53 -22.51 -5.92
C ILE A 174 1.13 -22.17 -5.39
N TYR A 175 0.21 -21.75 -6.26
CA TYR A 175 -1.19 -21.50 -5.92
C TYR A 175 -1.96 -22.77 -5.53
N THR A 176 -1.75 -23.90 -6.21
CA THR A 176 -2.44 -25.16 -5.92
C THR A 176 -1.82 -25.92 -4.75
N LEU A 177 -0.51 -25.82 -4.55
CA LEU A 177 0.23 -26.61 -3.56
C LEU A 177 0.38 -25.92 -2.19
N PHE A 178 0.08 -24.62 -2.07
CA PHE A 178 0.14 -23.90 -0.79
C PHE A 178 -1.25 -23.44 -0.32
N PRO A 179 -1.92 -24.19 0.57
CA PRO A 179 -3.24 -23.84 1.13
C PRO A 179 -3.31 -22.45 1.75
N SER A 180 -2.18 -21.94 2.24
CA SER A 180 -2.06 -20.58 2.77
C SER A 180 -2.35 -19.50 1.71
N GLY A 181 -1.92 -19.69 0.46
CA GLY A 181 -2.20 -18.76 -0.65
C GLY A 181 -3.68 -18.75 -1.06
N GLN A 182 -4.33 -19.93 -1.00
CA GLN A 182 -5.77 -20.07 -1.19
C GLN A 182 -6.56 -19.44 -0.04
N LYS A 183 -6.04 -19.46 1.21
CA LYS A 183 -6.65 -18.77 2.35
C LYS A 183 -6.64 -17.24 2.22
N TYR A 184 -5.59 -16.67 1.61
CA TYR A 184 -5.57 -15.23 1.30
C TYR A 184 -6.53 -14.88 0.15
N LEU A 185 -6.66 -15.70 -0.89
CA LEU A 185 -7.59 -15.41 -1.99
C LEU A 185 -9.06 -15.79 -1.68
N GLY A 186 -9.28 -16.80 -0.84
CA GLY A 186 -10.56 -17.48 -0.63
C GLY A 186 -11.52 -16.84 0.36
N GLU A 187 -11.12 -15.77 1.06
CA GLU A 187 -12.08 -15.05 1.91
C GLU A 187 -12.15 -13.54 1.72
N ASN A 188 -11.18 -12.80 1.15
CA ASN A 188 -11.24 -11.32 1.22
C ASN A 188 -10.41 -10.47 0.23
N THR A 189 -9.78 -11.01 -0.82
CA THR A 189 -8.67 -10.29 -1.50
C THR A 189 -8.97 -9.70 -2.89
N LEU A 190 -10.19 -9.83 -3.41
CA LEU A 190 -10.56 -9.21 -4.71
C LEU A 190 -11.72 -8.22 -4.54
N LEU A 191 -11.43 -6.97 -4.15
CA LEU A 191 -12.32 -5.79 -4.23
C LEU A 191 -13.73 -5.89 -3.61
N THR A 192 -14.11 -7.04 -3.07
CA THR A 192 -15.26 -7.18 -2.19
C THR A 192 -14.85 -6.56 -0.87
N LEU A 193 -15.46 -5.42 -0.54
CA LEU A 193 -15.61 -5.00 0.85
C LEU A 193 -15.88 -6.27 1.66
N ASN A 194 -14.95 -6.60 2.54
CA ASN A 194 -15.02 -7.77 3.38
C ASN A 194 -16.46 -7.90 3.93
N PRO A 195 -17.14 -9.05 3.82
CA PRO A 195 -18.43 -9.24 4.50
C PRO A 195 -18.32 -9.03 6.03
N LYS A 196 -17.09 -8.96 6.58
CA LYS A 196 -16.71 -8.47 7.92
C LYS A 196 -16.50 -6.95 7.98
N SER A 197 -17.23 -6.18 7.17
CA SER A 197 -17.27 -4.72 7.28
C SER A 197 -17.75 -4.35 8.68
N PRO A 198 -17.19 -3.34 9.35
CA PRO A 198 -17.66 -2.88 10.66
C PRO A 198 -19.04 -2.19 10.57
N GLN A 199 -19.84 -2.49 9.54
CA GLN A 199 -21.22 -2.05 9.38
C GLN A 199 -22.06 -2.46 10.59
N ILE A 200 -21.85 -3.65 11.17
CA ILE A 200 -22.56 -4.04 12.39
C ILE A 200 -22.25 -3.10 13.56
N LEU A 201 -21.02 -2.58 13.64
CA LEU A 201 -20.64 -1.60 14.65
C LEU A 201 -21.37 -0.28 14.41
N VAL A 202 -21.43 0.18 13.16
CA VAL A 202 -22.17 1.37 12.74
C VAL A 202 -23.65 1.24 13.13
N ASP A 203 -24.29 0.12 12.77
CA ASP A 203 -25.70 -0.12 13.04
C ASP A 203 -25.97 -0.10 14.56
N LYS A 204 -25.13 -0.79 15.34
CA LYS A 204 -25.23 -0.81 16.80
C LYS A 204 -25.03 0.56 17.43
N ILE A 205 -24.10 1.37 16.92
CA ILE A 205 -23.91 2.75 17.40
C ILE A 205 -25.14 3.61 17.07
N ILE A 206 -25.69 3.49 15.86
CA ILE A 206 -26.91 4.23 15.46
C ILE A 206 -28.10 3.83 16.33
N GLU A 207 -28.26 2.54 16.64
CA GLU A 207 -29.33 2.02 17.53
C GLU A 207 -29.31 2.67 18.92
N THR A 208 -28.13 3.05 19.44
CA THR A 208 -28.01 3.71 20.75
C THR A 208 -28.62 5.12 20.77
N LYS A 209 -28.82 5.74 19.59
CA LYS A 209 -29.27 7.13 19.41
C LYS A 209 -28.42 8.17 20.14
N ASN A 210 -27.23 7.80 20.60
CA ASN A 210 -26.35 8.68 21.35
C ASN A 210 -25.29 9.29 20.41
N SER A 211 -25.19 10.62 20.44
CA SER A 211 -24.17 11.38 19.73
C SER A 211 -22.94 11.57 20.62
N GLY A 212 -21.84 10.92 20.28
CA GLY A 212 -20.61 11.03 21.07
C GLY A 212 -19.35 10.61 20.33
N PRO A 213 -18.16 11.13 20.72
CA PRO A 213 -16.90 10.72 20.11
C PRO A 213 -16.62 9.22 20.24
N ILE A 214 -16.01 8.65 19.21
CA ILE A 214 -15.72 7.21 19.11
C ILE A 214 -14.20 7.02 19.05
N PHE A 215 -13.68 6.22 19.98
CA PHE A 215 -12.34 5.65 19.88
C PHE A 215 -12.42 4.38 19.05
N ASN A 216 -11.85 4.40 17.85
CA ASN A 216 -12.07 3.40 16.81
C ASN A 216 -10.82 2.62 16.43
N ASP A 217 -11.01 1.54 15.68
CA ASP A 217 -9.94 0.92 14.91
C ASP A 217 -9.44 1.88 13.82
N LEU A 218 -8.12 2.12 13.78
CA LEU A 218 -7.48 3.01 12.81
C LEU A 218 -7.78 2.60 11.36
N GLU A 219 -7.85 1.29 11.10
CA GLU A 219 -8.08 0.77 9.74
C GLU A 219 -9.45 1.15 9.18
N TYR A 220 -10.43 1.36 10.07
CA TYR A 220 -11.82 1.63 9.70
C TYR A 220 -12.28 3.05 10.01
N GLY A 221 -11.40 3.92 10.52
CA GLY A 221 -11.77 5.28 10.89
C GLY A 221 -12.38 6.07 9.74
N SER A 222 -11.84 5.99 8.53
CA SER A 222 -12.41 6.70 7.36
C SER A 222 -13.79 6.15 6.95
N TYR A 223 -14.03 4.86 7.17
CA TYR A 223 -15.35 4.28 6.94
C TYR A 223 -16.35 4.75 7.99
N PHE A 224 -15.96 4.87 9.26
CA PHE A 224 -16.81 5.48 10.28
C PHE A 224 -17.10 6.95 10.02
N VAL A 225 -16.11 7.74 9.57
CA VAL A 225 -16.33 9.13 9.13
C VAL A 225 -17.36 9.21 8.00
N LEU A 226 -17.38 8.25 7.08
CA LEU A 226 -18.34 8.22 5.98
C LEU A 226 -19.78 7.86 6.44
N LYS A 227 -19.90 7.02 7.48
CA LYS A 227 -21.18 6.41 7.88
C LYS A 227 -21.83 7.03 9.11
N LEU A 228 -21.05 7.65 9.97
CA LEU A 228 -21.49 8.19 11.26
C LEU A 228 -21.28 9.69 11.29
N GLN A 229 -22.17 10.40 11.99
CA GLN A 229 -22.01 11.83 12.29
C GLN A 229 -21.13 12.06 13.53
N ASN A 230 -20.71 10.98 14.20
CA ASN A 230 -19.88 11.01 15.39
C ASN A 230 -18.47 11.49 15.06
N LYS A 231 -17.84 12.18 16.02
CA LYS A 231 -16.40 12.47 15.94
C LYS A 231 -15.62 11.18 16.08
N ILE A 232 -14.71 10.92 15.16
CA ILE A 232 -13.86 9.73 15.15
C ILE A 232 -12.48 10.14 15.68
N PHE A 233 -11.90 9.34 16.57
CA PHE A 233 -10.66 9.70 17.25
C PHE A 233 -9.49 9.85 16.27
N LEU A 234 -9.24 8.83 15.44
CA LEU A 234 -8.24 8.86 14.37
C LEU A 234 -8.74 8.05 13.16
N ASP A 235 -8.34 8.45 11.95
CA ASP A 235 -8.59 7.67 10.75
C ASP A 235 -7.32 7.15 10.06
N SER A 236 -7.49 6.46 8.93
CA SER A 236 -6.40 5.77 8.24
C SER A 236 -5.36 6.72 7.63
N ARG A 237 -5.60 8.04 7.61
CA ARG A 237 -4.66 9.08 7.15
C ARG A 237 -3.64 9.41 8.24
N MET A 238 -3.00 8.40 8.82
CA MET A 238 -2.17 8.54 10.01
C MET A 238 -1.09 9.62 9.87
N THR A 239 -0.52 9.83 8.68
CA THR A 239 0.55 10.80 8.45
C THR A 239 0.16 12.27 8.69
N ILE A 240 -1.13 12.60 8.78
CA ILE A 240 -1.59 13.98 9.05
C ILE A 240 -1.75 14.29 10.54
N TYR A 241 -1.79 13.26 11.39
CA TYR A 241 -2.00 13.41 12.82
C TYR A 241 -0.68 13.58 13.55
N ALA A 242 -0.66 14.49 14.53
CA ALA A 242 0.49 14.73 15.40
C ALA A 242 0.90 13.45 16.16
N ASP A 243 2.19 13.32 16.46
CA ASP A 243 2.75 12.14 17.11
C ASP A 243 2.15 11.90 18.50
N GLU A 244 1.78 12.97 19.21
CA GLU A 244 1.12 12.90 20.51
C GLU A 244 -0.22 12.17 20.41
N ALA A 245 -1.04 12.47 19.39
CA ALA A 245 -2.33 11.82 19.20
C ALA A 245 -2.18 10.33 18.90
N TYR A 246 -1.17 9.95 18.12
CA TYR A 246 -0.86 8.55 17.87
C TYR A 246 -0.30 7.84 19.10
N SER A 247 0.55 8.49 19.89
CA SER A 247 1.03 7.95 21.16
C SER A 247 -0.12 7.72 22.15
N GLU A 248 -1.07 8.65 22.21
CA GLU A 248 -2.29 8.50 23.02
C GLU A 248 -3.18 7.35 22.52
N TYR A 249 -3.29 7.16 21.20
CA TYR A 249 -3.94 5.99 20.63
C TYR A 249 -3.32 4.68 21.12
N GLN A 250 -1.99 4.58 21.00
CA GLN A 250 -1.24 3.40 21.44
C GLN A 250 -1.35 3.17 22.95
N LYS A 251 -1.37 4.24 23.75
CA LYS A 251 -1.59 4.17 25.20
C LYS A 251 -2.93 3.49 25.53
N VAL A 252 -4.00 3.88 24.84
CA VAL A 252 -5.33 3.30 25.03
C VAL A 252 -5.37 1.85 24.56
N VAL A 253 -4.94 1.56 23.32
CA VAL A 253 -5.01 0.20 22.76
C VAL A 253 -4.22 -0.82 23.60
N GLU A 254 -3.07 -0.41 24.13
CA GLU A 254 -2.22 -1.25 24.97
C GLU A 254 -2.64 -1.24 26.46
N ALA A 255 -3.69 -0.49 26.82
CA ALA A 255 -4.16 -0.29 28.19
C ALA A 255 -3.03 0.10 29.16
N LYS A 256 -2.11 0.95 28.70
CA LYS A 256 -1.03 1.48 29.53
C LYS A 256 -1.59 2.41 30.61
N GLU A 257 -0.79 2.66 31.65
CA GLU A 257 -1.11 3.68 32.65
C GLU A 257 -1.50 5.01 31.99
N GLY A 258 -2.59 5.62 32.44
CA GLY A 258 -3.14 6.83 31.84
C GLY A 258 -4.14 6.60 30.69
N TRP A 259 -4.57 5.36 30.40
CA TRP A 259 -5.46 5.08 29.27
C TRP A 259 -6.86 5.66 29.44
N GLU A 260 -7.44 5.60 30.64
CA GLU A 260 -8.79 6.06 30.90
C GLU A 260 -8.86 7.60 30.84
N GLU A 261 -7.79 8.27 31.29
CA GLU A 261 -7.58 9.71 31.24
C GLU A 261 -7.51 10.22 29.80
N VAL A 262 -6.95 9.43 28.87
CA VAL A 262 -7.02 9.75 27.43
C VAL A 262 -8.47 9.70 26.96
N LEU A 263 -9.21 8.62 27.28
CA LEU A 263 -10.62 8.53 26.89
C LEU A 263 -11.47 9.65 27.51
N GLU A 264 -11.14 10.10 28.72
CA GLU A 264 -11.77 11.23 29.39
C GLU A 264 -11.43 12.57 28.74
N LYS A 265 -10.14 12.82 28.45
CA LYS A 265 -9.65 14.02 27.75
C LYS A 265 -10.40 14.28 26.45
N TYR A 266 -10.66 13.23 25.67
CA TYR A 266 -11.38 13.33 24.40
C TYR A 266 -12.89 13.11 24.52
N GLN A 267 -13.41 12.98 25.74
CA GLN A 267 -14.83 12.76 26.03
C GLN A 267 -15.44 11.58 25.25
N ILE A 268 -14.63 10.53 25.05
CA ILE A 268 -15.02 9.35 24.28
C ILE A 268 -16.26 8.71 24.89
N GLN A 269 -17.29 8.50 24.08
CA GLN A 269 -18.52 7.82 24.46
C GLN A 269 -18.52 6.35 24.05
N PHE A 270 -17.84 6.01 22.96
CA PHE A 270 -17.79 4.66 22.42
C PHE A 270 -16.37 4.20 22.16
N VAL A 271 -16.08 2.93 22.46
CA VAL A 271 -14.85 2.25 22.03
C VAL A 271 -15.24 1.14 21.07
N ALA A 272 -14.72 1.20 19.84
CA ALA A 272 -15.01 0.27 18.75
C ALA A 272 -13.71 -0.31 18.19
N LEU A 273 -13.31 -1.49 18.67
CA LEU A 273 -11.99 -2.07 18.38
C LEU A 273 -12.10 -3.56 18.02
N PRO A 274 -11.09 -4.13 17.33
CA PRO A 274 -11.02 -5.56 17.07
C PRO A 274 -11.01 -6.38 18.36
N LEU A 275 -11.64 -7.54 18.35
CA LEU A 275 -11.75 -8.44 19.50
C LEU A 275 -10.37 -8.89 20.02
N ASN A 276 -9.37 -8.96 19.14
CA ASN A 276 -8.00 -9.34 19.49
C ASN A 276 -7.25 -8.30 20.35
N ARG A 277 -7.82 -7.10 20.56
CA ARG A 277 -7.28 -6.07 21.48
C ARG A 277 -7.61 -6.40 22.93
N ASN A 278 -7.08 -7.53 23.40
CA ASN A 278 -7.42 -8.13 24.70
C ASN A 278 -7.09 -7.24 25.91
N ARG A 279 -6.01 -6.46 25.85
CA ARG A 279 -5.56 -5.60 26.97
C ARG A 279 -6.63 -4.55 27.31
N ILE A 280 -6.95 -3.67 26.36
CA ILE A 280 -7.97 -2.64 26.56
C ILE A 280 -9.36 -3.22 26.79
N ARG A 281 -9.70 -4.34 26.14
CA ARG A 281 -10.98 -5.02 26.39
C ARG A 281 -11.12 -5.49 27.84
N ALA A 282 -10.07 -6.08 28.41
CA ALA A 282 -10.05 -6.50 29.80
C ALA A 282 -10.13 -5.30 30.76
N SER A 283 -9.39 -4.22 30.46
CA SER A 283 -9.42 -2.99 31.27
C SER A 283 -10.78 -2.29 31.25
N LEU A 284 -11.45 -2.23 30.10
CA LEU A 284 -12.82 -1.71 29.98
C LEU A 284 -13.81 -2.57 30.78
N ALA A 285 -13.69 -3.90 30.71
CA ALA A 285 -14.55 -4.80 31.47
C ALA A 285 -14.36 -4.70 33.00
N ALA A 286 -13.17 -4.31 33.46
CA ALA A 286 -12.86 -4.09 34.87
C ALA A 286 -13.23 -2.69 35.37
N SER A 287 -13.41 -1.70 34.47
CA SER A 287 -13.78 -0.34 34.84
C SER A 287 -15.28 -0.23 35.09
N SER A 288 -15.67 0.42 36.19
CA SER A 288 -17.06 0.71 36.50
C SER A 288 -17.65 1.86 35.67
N LYS A 289 -16.86 2.49 34.78
CA LYS A 289 -17.31 3.59 33.91
C LYS A 289 -17.70 3.12 32.50
N TRP A 290 -17.45 1.85 32.17
CA TRP A 290 -17.61 1.32 30.83
C TRP A 290 -18.42 0.03 30.83
N GLU A 291 -19.24 -0.13 29.80
CA GLU A 291 -20.02 -1.34 29.56
C GLU A 291 -19.70 -1.86 28.15
N ILE A 292 -19.24 -3.11 28.05
CA ILE A 292 -19.15 -3.82 26.77
C ILE A 292 -20.54 -4.35 26.43
N PHE A 293 -21.26 -3.65 25.54
CA PHE A 293 -22.65 -3.97 25.20
C PHE A 293 -22.78 -4.79 23.90
N PHE A 294 -21.69 -4.96 23.15
CA PHE A 294 -21.64 -5.80 21.97
C PHE A 294 -20.25 -6.42 21.79
N ALA A 295 -20.22 -7.70 21.42
CA ALA A 295 -19.01 -8.38 20.95
C ALA A 295 -19.43 -9.49 19.99
N ASP A 296 -18.71 -9.63 18.88
CA ASP A 296 -18.79 -10.77 17.98
C ASP A 296 -17.43 -11.48 17.89
N LYS A 297 -17.21 -12.25 16.82
CA LYS A 297 -15.95 -12.98 16.60
C LYS A 297 -14.78 -12.08 16.17
N ASP A 298 -15.05 -10.88 15.67
CA ASP A 298 -14.08 -9.99 15.01
C ASP A 298 -13.90 -8.66 15.79
N TYR A 299 -14.95 -8.12 16.42
CA TYR A 299 -14.97 -6.80 17.07
C TYR A 299 -15.74 -6.78 18.40
N PHE A 300 -15.55 -5.70 19.16
CA PHE A 300 -16.40 -5.34 20.30
C PHE A 300 -16.74 -3.85 20.31
N LEU A 301 -17.85 -3.51 20.98
CA LEU A 301 -18.22 -2.16 21.34
C LEU A 301 -18.34 -2.02 22.85
N ALA A 302 -17.74 -0.97 23.38
CA ALA A 302 -18.02 -0.48 24.72
C ALA A 302 -18.65 0.91 24.65
N ARG A 303 -19.51 1.23 25.62
CA ARG A 303 -20.05 2.57 25.85
C ARG A 303 -19.73 3.04 27.25
N ARG A 304 -19.61 4.36 27.40
CA ARG A 304 -19.51 4.99 28.73
C ARG A 304 -20.87 4.92 29.44
N MET A 305 -20.85 4.65 30.74
CA MET A 305 -22.02 4.63 31.63
C MET A 305 -22.26 6.00 32.29
#